data_AF-A0A084T4M4-F1
#
_entry.id   AF-A0A084T4M4-F1
#
_cell.length_a   1.000
_cell.length_b   1.000
_cell.length_c   1.000
_cell.angle_alpha   90.00
_cell.angle_beta   90.00
_cell.angle_gamma   90.00
#
_symmetry.space_group_name_H-M   'P 1'
#
loop_
_entity.id
_entity.type
_entity.pdbx_description
1 polymer ?
#
loop_
_entity_poly.entity_id
_entity_poly.type
_entity_poly.pdbx_seq_one_letter_code
_entity_poly.pdbx_strand_id
1 'polypeptide(L)'
;MSLPIEWFTTSYTRIQKWDIEGLSLLEAEAALETYLTDNNPISLEMADYIAENWTCRRIQMLDSESRRTLMKIWDEREIAAHG
;
A
#
# COMPACT_ATOMS: atom_id res chain seq x y z
N MET A 1 13.76 -11.00 8.07
CA MET A 1 12.93 -12.22 7.99
C MET A 1 12.39 -12.33 6.58
N SER A 2 12.42 -13.50 5.95
CA SER A 2 11.84 -13.73 4.63
C SER A 2 10.37 -14.12 4.77
N LEU A 3 9.51 -13.58 3.90
CA LEU A 3 8.10 -13.93 3.87
C LEU A 3 7.93 -15.36 3.34
N PRO A 4 6.98 -16.16 3.88
CA PRO A 4 6.70 -17.50 3.37
C PRO A 4 6.13 -17.45 1.95
N ILE A 5 6.30 -18.51 1.16
CA ILE A 5 5.84 -18.57 -0.24
C ILE A 5 4.33 -18.30 -0.37
N GLU A 6 3.53 -18.79 0.58
CA GLU A 6 2.08 -18.57 0.65
C GLU A 6 1.71 -17.08 0.70
N TRP A 7 2.59 -16.24 1.27
CA TRP A 7 2.39 -14.80 1.30
C TRP A 7 2.35 -14.20 -0.11
N PHE A 8 3.25 -14.64 -0.98
CA PHE A 8 3.33 -14.14 -2.36
C PHE A 8 2.10 -14.58 -3.18
N THR A 9 1.62 -15.80 -2.98
CA THR A 9 0.37 -16.28 -3.60
C THR A 9 -0.83 -15.44 -3.14
N THR A 10 -0.88 -15.09 -1.85
CA THR A 10 -1.95 -14.27 -1.28
C THR A 10 -1.86 -12.82 -1.75
N SER A 11 -0.65 -12.28 -1.85
CA SER A 11 -0.33 -10.96 -2.41
C SER A 11 -0.82 -10.82 -3.85
N TYR A 12 -0.46 -11.77 -4.71
CA TYR A 12 -0.94 -11.81 -6.09
C TYR A 12 -2.47 -11.82 -6.16
N THR A 13 -3.11 -12.62 -5.30
CA THR A 13 -4.57 -12.71 -5.25
C THR A 13 -5.22 -11.39 -4.79
N ARG A 14 -4.61 -10.66 -3.84
CA ARG A 14 -5.10 -9.35 -3.38
C ARG A 14 -5.00 -8.29 -4.47
N ILE A 15 -3.85 -8.19 -5.13
CA ILE A 15 -3.64 -7.24 -6.23
C ILE A 15 -4.65 -7.53 -7.35
N GLN A 16 -4.80 -8.80 -7.75
CA GLN A 16 -5.77 -9.19 -8.76
C GLN A 16 -7.21 -8.84 -8.36
N LYS A 17 -7.55 -8.96 -7.08
CA LYS A 17 -8.86 -8.54 -6.57
C LYS A 17 -9.05 -7.03 -6.71
N TRP A 18 -8.05 -6.22 -6.35
CA TRP A 18 -8.10 -4.76 -6.51
C TRP A 18 -8.21 -4.33 -7.97
N ASP A 19 -7.58 -5.06 -8.90
CA ASP A 19 -7.69 -4.79 -10.33
C ASP A 19 -9.08 -5.09 -10.89
N ILE A 20 -9.72 -6.16 -10.41
CA ILE A 20 -11.04 -6.59 -10.91
C ILE A 20 -12.18 -5.79 -10.25
N GLU A 21 -12.15 -5.68 -8.92
CA GLU A 21 -13.24 -5.11 -8.13
C GLU A 21 -13.04 -3.61 -7.87
N GLY A 22 -11.81 -3.11 -8.02
CA GLY A 22 -11.41 -1.79 -7.58
C GLY A 22 -11.08 -1.76 -6.09
N LEU A 23 -10.22 -0.82 -5.71
CA LEU A 23 -9.86 -0.55 -4.33
C LEU A 23 -10.65 0.64 -3.78
N SER A 24 -11.40 0.47 -2.70
CA SER A 24 -12.12 1.59 -2.06
C SER A 24 -11.17 2.49 -1.24
N LEU A 25 -11.59 3.74 -1.00
CA LEU A 25 -10.83 4.66 -0.14
C LEU A 25 -10.68 4.11 1.29
N LEU A 26 -11.76 3.55 1.86
CA LEU A 26 -11.74 2.99 3.21
C LEU A 26 -10.78 1.80 3.35
N GLU A 27 -10.71 0.93 2.34
CA GLU A 27 -9.77 -0.20 2.35
C GLU A 27 -8.32 0.28 2.26
N ALA A 28 -8.06 1.30 1.43
CA ALA A 28 -6.75 1.91 1.33
C ALA A 28 -6.32 2.54 2.66
N GLU A 29 -7.21 3.31 3.30
CA GLU A 29 -6.95 3.97 4.59
C GLU A 29 -6.70 2.93 5.69
N ALA A 30 -7.58 1.93 5.83
CA ALA A 30 -7.43 0.87 6.83
C ALA A 30 -6.13 0.07 6.64
N ALA A 31 -5.72 -0.18 5.40
CA ALA A 31 -4.46 -0.86 5.12
C ALA A 31 -3.25 0.01 5.46
N LEU A 32 -3.29 1.31 5.14
CA LEU A 32 -2.22 2.26 5.45
C LEU A 32 -2.07 2.50 6.96
N GLU A 33 -3.16 2.46 7.73
CA GLU A 33 -3.12 2.54 9.20
C GLU A 33 -2.32 1.41 9.85
N THR A 34 -2.21 0.24 9.19
CA THR A 34 -1.43 -0.89 9.71
C THR A 34 0.07 -0.78 9.47
N TYR A 35 0.54 0.32 8.87
CA TYR A 35 1.96 0.60 8.72
C TYR A 35 2.66 0.67 10.08
N LEU A 36 3.85 0.05 10.18
CA LEU A 36 4.60 -0.18 11.44
C LEU A 36 4.00 -1.19 12.43
N THR A 37 2.94 -1.91 12.06
CA THR A 37 2.43 -3.06 12.84
C THR A 37 2.90 -4.40 12.26
N ASP A 38 2.49 -5.53 12.84
CA ASP A 38 2.77 -6.86 12.28
C ASP A 38 2.19 -7.05 10.86
N ASN A 39 1.20 -6.24 10.46
CA ASN A 39 0.61 -6.22 9.11
C ASN A 39 1.31 -5.25 8.14
N ASN A 40 2.49 -4.73 8.50
CA ASN A 40 3.29 -3.83 7.67
C ASN A 40 3.43 -4.29 6.20
N PRO A 41 3.63 -5.58 5.86
CA PRO A 41 3.72 -6.02 4.46
C PRO A 41 2.48 -5.66 3.60
N ILE A 42 1.28 -5.64 4.18
CA ILE A 42 0.05 -5.25 3.47
C ILE A 42 0.04 -3.74 3.21
N SER A 43 0.42 -2.93 4.21
CA SER A 43 0.50 -1.48 4.05
C SER A 43 1.49 -1.06 2.96
N LEU A 44 2.62 -1.78 2.84
CA LEU A 44 3.62 -1.57 1.81
C LEU A 44 3.12 -1.97 0.42
N GLU A 45 2.46 -3.12 0.30
CA GLU A 45 1.82 -3.59 -0.94
C GLU A 45 0.72 -2.62 -1.40
N MET A 46 -0.08 -2.13 -0.46
CA MET A 46 -1.12 -1.13 -0.72
C MET A 46 -0.53 0.19 -1.21
N ALA A 47 0.54 0.66 -0.57
CA ALA A 47 1.22 1.88 -0.98
C ALA A 47 1.76 1.78 -2.41
N ASP A 48 2.33 0.63 -2.78
CA ASP A 48 2.80 0.36 -4.15
C ASP A 48 1.65 0.36 -5.14
N TYR A 49 0.58 -0.35 -4.82
CA TYR A 49 -0.59 -0.42 -5.67
C TYR A 49 -1.20 0.97 -5.93
N ILE A 50 -1.32 1.79 -4.89
CA ILE A 50 -1.82 3.17 -5.00
C ILE A 50 -0.85 4.01 -5.85
N ALA A 51 0.46 3.87 -5.67
CA ALA A 51 1.45 4.62 -6.44
C ALA A 51 1.36 4.36 -7.94
N GLU A 52 1.19 3.10 -8.32
CA GLU A 52 1.18 2.67 -9.71
C GLU A 52 -0.17 2.92 -10.39
N ASN A 53 -1.27 2.79 -9.64
CA ASN A 53 -2.62 2.75 -10.23
C ASN A 53 -3.48 3.97 -9.93
N TRP A 54 -3.20 4.74 -8.87
CA TRP A 54 -4.04 5.87 -8.49
C TRP A 54 -3.50 7.20 -9.01
N THR A 55 -4.42 8.05 -9.46
CA THR A 55 -4.09 9.43 -9.81
C THR A 55 -3.89 10.28 -8.55
N CYS A 56 -3.10 11.36 -8.66
CA CYS A 56 -2.90 12.31 -7.58
C CYS A 56 -4.22 12.84 -7.00
N ARG A 57 -5.24 13.02 -7.84
CA ARG A 57 -6.58 13.45 -7.40
C ARG A 57 -7.24 12.44 -6.46
N ARG A 58 -7.08 11.15 -6.74
CA ARG A 58 -7.64 10.08 -5.90
C ARG A 58 -6.87 9.96 -4.58
N ILE A 59 -5.55 10.11 -4.62
CA ILE A 59 -4.71 10.17 -3.40
C ILE A 59 -5.13 11.35 -2.51
N GLN A 60 -5.47 12.51 -3.09
CA GLN A 60 -5.94 13.65 -2.31
C GLN A 60 -7.27 13.41 -1.58
N MET A 61 -8.08 12.44 -2.04
CA MET A 61 -9.34 12.07 -1.39
C MET A 61 -9.16 11.19 -0.15
N LEU A 62 -7.97 10.61 0.05
CA LEU A 62 -7.63 9.92 1.28
C LEU A 62 -7.59 10.93 2.44
N ASP A 63 -7.88 10.43 3.63
CA ASP A 63 -7.76 11.17 4.87
C ASP A 63 -6.33 11.72 5.09
N SER A 64 -6.20 12.69 6.00
CA SER A 64 -4.92 13.35 6.23
C SER A 64 -3.84 12.43 6.80
N GLU A 65 -4.23 11.41 7.56
CA GLU A 65 -3.28 10.50 8.20
C GLU A 65 -2.76 9.48 7.20
N SER A 66 -3.64 8.83 6.43
CA SER A 66 -3.20 7.86 5.41
C SER A 66 -2.36 8.52 4.32
N ARG A 67 -2.64 9.77 3.93
CA ARG A 67 -1.76 10.50 2.99
C ARG A 67 -0.36 10.73 3.54
N ARG A 68 -0.23 11.04 4.84
CA ARG A 68 1.09 11.20 5.49
C ARG A 68 1.82 9.86 5.54
N THR A 69 1.11 8.79 5.87
CA THR A 69 1.67 7.43 5.90
C THR A 69 2.13 7.00 4.51
N LEU A 70 1.31 7.20 3.49
CA LEU A 70 1.63 6.91 2.09
C LEU A 70 2.88 7.67 1.64
N MET A 71 2.94 8.98 1.90
CA MET A 71 4.10 9.80 1.56
C MET A 71 5.36 9.34 2.29
N LYS A 72 5.25 8.99 3.57
CA LYS A 72 6.37 8.47 4.35
C LYS A 72 6.90 7.14 3.78
N ILE A 73 6.01 6.23 3.39
CA ILE A 73 6.39 4.97 2.75
C ILE A 73 7.13 5.24 1.42
N TRP A 74 6.67 6.20 0.62
CA TRP A 74 7.37 6.59 -0.61
C TRP A 74 8.74 7.19 -0.36
N ASP A 75 8.85 8.14 0.56
CA ASP A 75 10.12 8.77 0.90
C ASP A 75 11.14 7.72 1.36
N GLU A 76 10.74 6.78 2.22
CA GLU A 76 11.60 5.69 2.68
C GLU A 76 12.04 4.77 1.53
N ARG A 77 11.17 4.52 0.55
CA ARG A 77 11.49 3.69 -0.61
C ARG A 77 12.39 4.38 -1.62
N GLU A 78 12.19 5.67 -1.89
CA GLU A 78 13.11 6.43 -2.74
C GLU A 78 14.52 6.46 -2.12
N ILE A 79 14.61 6.68 -0.80
CA ILE A 79 15.89 6.63 -0.08
C ILE A 79 16.53 5.24 -0.22
N ALA A 80 15.77 4.15 -0.09
CA ALA A 80 16.28 2.80 -0.24
C ALA A 80 16.68 2.44 -1.70
N ALA A 81 16.02 3.02 -2.71
CA ALA A 81 16.33 2.79 -4.11
C ALA A 81 17.59 3.56 -4.59
N HIS A 82 17.92 4.66 -3.93
CA HIS A 82 19.08 5.49 -4.23
C HIS A 82 20.27 5.29 -3.26
N GLY A 83 20.13 4.41 -2.27
CA GLY A 83 21.11 4.12 -1.22
C GLY A 83 22.02 2.93 -1.51
#